data_AF-A0A960LXC0-F1
#
_entry.id   AF-A0A960LXC0-F1
#
_cell.length_a   1.000
_cell.length_b   1.000
_cell.length_c   1.000
_cell.angle_alpha   90.00
_cell.angle_beta   90.00
_cell.angle_gamma   90.00
#
_symmetry.space_group_name_H-M   'P 1'
#
loop_
_entity.id
_entity.type
_entity.pdbx_description
1 polymer ?
#
loop_
_entity_poly.entity_id
_entity_poly.type
_entity_poly.pdbx_seq_one_letter_code
_entity_poly.pdbx_strand_id
1 'polypeptide(L)' 'LNNLLEQDHRNVKRQYHFSMGYHSLETARNTIDGIESMHMIFKGQIEGISGGNTCDVKIFIERLFQGNDLAA' A
#
# COMPACT_ATOMS: atom_id res chain seq x y z
N LEU A 1 -26.59 9.62 -6.60
CA LEU A 1 -26.48 8.16 -6.77
C LEU A 1 -25.49 7.62 -5.76
N ASN A 2 -26.01 7.05 -4.68
CA ASN A 2 -25.30 6.79 -3.42
C ASN A 2 -25.19 5.28 -3.14
N ASN A 3 -24.92 4.48 -4.18
CA ASN A 3 -24.71 3.04 -3.99
C ASN A 3 -23.24 2.78 -3.68
N LEU A 4 -23.00 2.05 -2.60
CA LEU A 4 -21.67 1.65 -2.12
C LEU A 4 -20.86 0.95 -3.23
N LEU A 5 -21.54 0.10 -4.00
CA LEU A 5 -20.99 -0.62 -5.16
C LEU A 5 -20.43 0.33 -6.25
N GLU A 6 -21.19 1.39 -6.56
CA GLU A 6 -20.78 2.42 -7.52
C GLU A 6 -19.60 3.25 -6.98
N GLN A 7 -19.55 3.45 -5.66
CA GLN A 7 -18.50 4.23 -5.00
C GLN A 7 -17.18 3.46 -4.93
N ASP A 8 -17.24 2.17 -4.62
CA ASP A 8 -16.06 1.30 -4.62
C ASP A 8 -15.44 1.20 -6.01
N HIS A 9 -16.27 0.99 -7.03
CA HIS A 9 -15.82 0.98 -8.43
C HIS A 9 -15.23 2.33 -8.87
N ARG A 10 -15.73 3.47 -8.35
CA ARG A 10 -15.16 4.80 -8.64
C ARG A 10 -13.76 4.96 -8.06
N ASN A 11 -13.51 4.46 -6.86
CA ASN A 11 -12.19 4.54 -6.24
C ASN A 11 -11.16 3.73 -7.04
N VAL A 12 -11.52 2.51 -7.44
CA VAL A 12 -10.70 1.69 -8.33
C VAL A 12 -10.49 2.42 -9.65
N LYS A 13 -11.55 2.81 -10.38
CA LYS A 13 -11.41 3.51 -11.66
C LYS A 13 -10.55 4.78 -11.57
N ARG A 14 -10.65 5.56 -10.50
CA ARG A 14 -9.86 6.78 -10.29
C ARG A 14 -8.36 6.49 -10.19
N GLN A 15 -7.95 5.42 -9.50
CA GLN A 15 -6.53 5.07 -9.42
C GLN A 15 -5.96 4.66 -10.77
N TYR A 16 -6.75 3.95 -11.57
CA TYR A 16 -6.34 3.44 -12.88
C TYR A 16 -6.44 4.48 -14.00
N HIS A 17 -7.16 5.58 -13.79
CA HIS A 17 -7.34 6.64 -14.78
C HIS A 17 -6.09 7.54 -14.91
N PHE A 18 -5.24 7.59 -13.87
CA PHE A 18 -4.01 8.42 -13.88
C PHE A 18 -2.75 7.63 -14.23
N SER A 19 -2.72 6.31 -14.02
CA SER A 19 -1.71 5.43 -14.62
C SER A 19 -2.16 5.11 -16.05
N MET A 20 -1.25 4.95 -17.02
CA MET A 20 -1.59 4.50 -18.38
C MET A 20 -2.03 3.01 -18.42
N GLY A 21 -2.78 2.57 -17.41
CA GLY A 21 -2.98 1.17 -17.06
C GLY A 21 -1.73 0.54 -16.44
N TYR A 22 -1.83 -0.75 -16.16
CA TYR A 22 -0.70 -1.61 -15.83
C TYR A 22 -0.27 -2.33 -17.10
N HIS A 23 1.04 -2.35 -17.40
CA HIS A 23 1.56 -3.00 -18.61
C HIS A 23 1.35 -4.53 -18.63
N SER A 24 1.20 -5.16 -17.46
CA SER A 24 0.89 -6.57 -17.31
C SER A 24 0.05 -6.84 -16.05
N LEU A 25 -0.54 -8.03 -15.97
CA LEU A 25 -1.26 -8.49 -14.77
C LEU A 25 -0.33 -8.63 -13.55
N GLU A 26 0.94 -8.97 -13.78
CA GLU A 26 1.93 -9.06 -12.72
C GLU A 26 2.25 -7.68 -12.13
N THR A 27 2.45 -6.67 -12.99
CA THR A 27 2.65 -5.28 -12.52
C THR A 27 1.42 -4.74 -11.80
N ALA A 28 0.21 -5.09 -12.28
CA ALA A 28 -1.03 -4.75 -11.60
C ALA A 28 -1.09 -5.33 -10.20
N ARG A 29 -0.80 -6.63 -10.07
CA ARG A 29 -0.77 -7.34 -8.79
C ARG A 29 0.23 -6.73 -7.83
N ASN A 30 1.48 -6.54 -8.25
CA ASN A 30 2.52 -5.94 -7.41
C ASN A 30 2.12 -4.53 -6.93
N THR A 31 1.41 -3.76 -7.77
CA THR A 31 0.92 -2.44 -7.36
C THR A 31 -0.18 -2.53 -6.32
N ILE A 32 -1.16 -3.44 -6.51
CA ILE A 32 -2.24 -3.67 -5.54
C ILE A 32 -1.66 -4.15 -4.20
N ASP A 33 -0.78 -5.15 -4.23
CA ASP A 33 -0.12 -5.71 -3.05
C ASP A 33 0.67 -4.61 -2.30
N GLY A 34 1.33 -3.71 -3.02
CA GLY A 34 2.01 -2.54 -2.43
C GLY A 34 1.04 -1.55 -1.77
N ILE A 35 -0.08 -1.22 -2.42
CA ILE A 35 -1.11 -0.33 -1.85
C ILE A 35 -1.73 -0.95 -0.59
N GLU A 36 -2.03 -2.24 -0.62
CA GLU A 36 -2.56 -2.97 0.54
C GLU A 36 -1.55 -3.00 1.69
N SER A 37 -0.28 -3.28 1.38
CA SER A 37 0.81 -3.24 2.36
C SER A 37 0.91 -1.88 3.05
N MET A 38 0.85 -0.79 2.28
CA MET A 38 0.85 0.56 2.83
C MET A 38 -0.39 0.82 3.71
N HIS A 39 -1.58 0.37 3.28
CA HIS A 39 -2.78 0.48 4.11
C HIS A 39 -2.68 -0.29 5.43
N MET A 40 -2.09 -1.49 5.45
CA MET A 40 -1.89 -2.25 6.68
C MET A 40 -0.95 -1.53 7.66
N ILE A 41 0.14 -0.96 7.14
CA ILE A 41 1.08 -0.13 7.91
C ILE A 41 0.34 1.05 8.54
N PHE A 42 -0.41 1.82 7.74
CA PHE A 42 -1.10 3.02 8.24
C PHE A 42 -2.25 2.71 9.19
N LYS A 43 -2.88 1.54 9.08
CA LYS A 43 -3.90 1.07 10.04
C LYS A 43 -3.31 0.56 11.35
N GLY A 44 -1.98 0.41 11.46
CA GLY A 44 -1.35 -0.18 12.65
C GLY A 44 -1.65 -1.67 12.80
N GLN A 45 -1.89 -2.36 11.68
CA GLN A 45 -2.12 -3.81 11.67
C GLN A 45 -0.81 -4.61 11.81
N ILE A 46 0.32 -3.92 11.78
CA ILE A 46 1.66 -4.49 12.00
C ILE A 46 2.02 -4.28 13.46
N GLU A 47 2.47 -5.35 14.11
CA GLU A 47 2.92 -5.32 15.50
C GLU A 47 4.03 -4.27 15.70
N GLY A 48 3.85 -3.40 16.69
CA GLY A 48 4.81 -2.33 16.99
C GLY A 48 4.67 -1.05 16.17
N ILE A 49 3.65 -0.93 15.29
CA ILE A 49 3.32 0.33 14.60
C ILE A 49 2.01 0.88 15.15
N SER A 50 2.05 2.06 15.78
CA SER A 50 0.82 2.80 16.07
C SER A 50 0.28 3.39 14.77
N GLY A 51 -0.86 2.87 14.28
CA GLY A 51 -1.51 3.39 13.08
C GLY A 51 -1.69 4.91 13.15
N GLY A 52 -1.26 5.61 12.12
CA GLY A 52 -1.29 7.09 12.05
C GLY A 52 -0.08 7.82 12.65
N ASN A 53 0.85 7.15 13.33
CA ASN A 53 2.12 7.76 13.77
C ASN A 53 3.19 7.65 12.68
N THR A 54 3.42 8.75 11.96
CA THR A 54 4.40 8.83 10.86
C THR A 54 5.83 8.48 11.31
N CYS A 55 6.19 8.74 12.58
CA CYS A 55 7.52 8.39 13.10
C CYS A 55 7.70 6.86 13.23
N ASP A 56 6.69 6.14 13.69
CA ASP A 56 6.74 4.68 13.83
C ASP A 56 6.81 4.01 12.46
N VAL A 57 6.02 4.51 11.50
CA VAL A 57 6.08 4.07 10.09
C VAL A 57 7.45 4.31 9.49
N LYS A 58 8.05 5.48 9.74
CA LYS A 58 9.39 5.81 9.24
C LYS A 58 10.44 4.84 9.80
N ILE A 59 10.45 4.62 11.11
CA ILE A 59 11.39 3.71 11.77
C ILE A 59 11.19 2.28 11.25
N PHE A 60 9.94 1.85 11.04
CA PHE A 60 9.64 0.55 10.46
C PHE A 60 10.20 0.39 9.05
N ILE A 61 9.97 1.38 8.16
CA ILE A 61 10.50 1.38 6.80
C ILE A 61 12.03 1.36 6.81
N GLU A 62 12.67 2.21 7.63
CA GLU A 62 14.12 2.25 7.77
C GLU A 62 14.67 0.88 8.20
N ARG A 63 14.05 0.22 9.19
CA ARG A 63 14.44 -1.14 9.61
C ARG A 63 14.26 -2.19 8.51
N LEU A 64 13.15 -2.12 7.78
CA LEU A 64 12.82 -3.07 6.72
C LEU A 64 13.87 -3.06 5.59
N PHE A 65 14.39 -1.87 5.25
CA PHE A 65 15.35 -1.70 4.15
C PHE A 65 16.83 -1.65 4.59
N GLN A 66 17.12 -1.47 5.89
CA GLN A 66 18.50 -1.49 6.41
C GLN A 66 18.95 -2.87 6.93
N GLY A 67 18.02 -3.77 7.27
CA GLY A 67 18.30 -5.05 7.93
C GLY A 67 18.80 -6.20 7.04
N ASN A 68 19.07 -5.98 5.75
CA ASN A 68 19.36 -7.05 4.79
C ASN A 68 20.83 -7.11 4.29
N ASP A 69 21.72 -6.28 4.84
CA ASP A 69 23.17 -6.26 4.50
C ASP A 69 24.04 -7.20 5.35
N LEU A 70 23.44 -8.06 6.21
CA LEU A 70 24.17 -9.03 7.05
C LEU A 70 23.95 -10.50 6.63
N ALA A 71 23.44 -10.73 5.42
CA ALA A 71 23.27 -12.06 4.85
C ALA A 71 23.85 -12.18 3.42
N ALA A 72 25.02 -11.56 3.18
CA ALA A 72 25.85 -11.78 2.00
C ALA A 72 27.29 -12.12 2.42
#